data_AF-A0A9E1I5Z0-F1
#
_entry.id   AF-A0A9E1I5Z0-F1
#
_cell.length_a   1.000
_cell.length_b   1.000
_cell.length_c   1.000
_cell.angle_alpha   90.00
_cell.angle_beta   90.00
_cell.angle_gamma   90.00
#
_symmetry.space_group_name_H-M   'P 1'
#
loop_
_entity.id
_entity.type
_entity.pdbx_description
1 polymer ?
#
loop_
_entity_poly.entity_id
_entity_poly.type
_entity_poly.pdbx_seq_one_letter_code
_entity_poly.pdbx_strand_id
1 'polypeptide(L)' 'YWMIGDVNHDGEITTYDALLIMRYALGVETEGNELIMDFNGDGCVDSLDALLVLRRSIGAA' A
#
# COMPACT_ATOMS: atom_id res chain seq x y z
N TYR A 1 0.62 9.78 -13.47
CA TYR A 1 1.84 9.49 -12.69
C TYR A 1 1.45 8.42 -11.68
N TRP A 2 2.18 7.32 -11.59
CA TRP A 2 1.91 6.28 -10.59
C TRP A 2 2.82 6.54 -9.39
N MET A 3 2.24 6.62 -8.20
CA MET A 3 2.98 6.83 -6.95
C MET A 3 2.95 5.51 -6.17
N ILE A 4 4.13 5.02 -5.78
CA ILE A 4 4.26 3.78 -5.00
C ILE A 4 3.65 4.05 -3.62
N GLY A 5 2.73 3.18 -3.19
CA GLY A 5 1.95 3.34 -1.96
C GLY A 5 0.65 4.16 -2.08
N ASP A 6 0.34 4.73 -3.26
CA ASP A 6 -0.95 5.37 -3.56
C ASP A 6 -1.81 4.38 -4.36
N VAL A 7 -2.64 3.63 -3.65
CA VAL A 7 -3.41 2.49 -4.19
C VAL A 7 -4.73 2.94 -4.76
N ASN A 8 -5.33 3.98 -4.18
CA ASN A 8 -6.60 4.53 -4.67
C ASN A 8 -6.42 5.57 -5.80
N HIS A 9 -5.18 5.92 -6.15
CA HIS A 9 -4.82 6.91 -7.17
C HIS A 9 -5.36 8.31 -6.89
N ASP A 10 -5.48 8.67 -5.61
CA ASP A 10 -5.92 10.01 -5.21
C ASP A 10 -4.78 11.04 -5.21
N GLY A 11 -3.53 10.58 -5.38
CA GLY A 11 -2.33 11.41 -5.44
C GLY A 11 -1.69 11.69 -4.08
N GLU A 12 -2.22 11.13 -3.00
CA GLU A 12 -1.68 11.19 -1.64
C GLU A 12 -1.41 9.79 -1.09
N ILE A 13 -0.40 9.65 -0.24
CA ILE A 13 -0.13 8.38 0.46
C ILE A 13 -0.75 8.50 1.85
N THR A 14 -1.90 7.85 2.03
CA THR A 14 -2.67 7.95 3.26
C THR A 14 -2.76 6.62 4.00
N THR A 15 -3.31 6.64 5.22
CA THR A 15 -3.63 5.40 5.96
C THR A 15 -4.68 4.57 5.23
N TYR A 16 -5.45 5.16 4.31
CA TYR A 16 -6.45 4.45 3.53
C TYR A 16 -5.79 3.51 2.51
N ASP A 17 -4.71 3.95 1.85
CA ASP A 17 -3.92 3.12 0.95
C ASP A 17 -3.30 1.93 1.67
N ALA A 18 -2.73 2.15 2.86
CA ALA A 18 -2.24 1.08 3.72
C ALA A 18 -3.33 0.06 4.05
N LEU A 19 -4.57 0.52 4.28
CA LEU A 19 -5.70 -0.35 4.58
C LEU A 19 -6.13 -1.16 3.34
N LEU A 20 -6.07 -0.58 2.14
CA LEU A 20 -6.30 -1.31 0.89
C LEU A 20 -5.26 -2.41 0.67
N ILE A 21 -3.97 -2.11 0.88
CA ILE A 21 -2.88 -3.10 0.80
C ILE A 21 -3.11 -4.23 1.80
N MET A 22 -3.50 -3.90 3.03
CA MET A 22 -3.81 -4.91 4.05
C MET A 22 -4.99 -5.80 3.66
N ARG A 23 -6.05 -5.22 3.08
CA ARG A 23 -7.20 -5.99 2.58
C ARG A 23 -6.81 -6.88 1.41
N TYR A 24 -5.90 -6.41 0.55
CA TYR A 24 -5.33 -7.20 -0.53
C TYR A 24 -4.51 -8.39 0.00
N ALA A 25 -3.58 -8.14 0.94
CA ALA A 25 -2.77 -9.16 1.58
C ALA A 25 -3.60 -10.23 2.32
N LEU A 26 -4.75 -9.83 2.88
CA LEU A 26 -5.70 -10.75 3.53
C LEU A 26 -6.61 -11.50 2.54
N GLY A 27 -6.51 -11.23 1.23
CA GLY A 27 -7.36 -11.81 0.21
C GLY A 27 -8.82 -11.36 0.27
N VAL A 28 -9.10 -10.26 0.97
CA VAL A 28 -10.45 -9.65 1.03
C VAL A 28 -10.73 -8.87 -0.24
N GLU A 29 -9.68 -8.30 -0.82
CA GLU A 29 -9.70 -7.54 -2.06
C GLU A 29 -8.65 -8.16 -2.98
N THR A 30 -8.97 -8.37 -4.25
CA THR A 30 -8.01 -8.95 -5.23
C THR A 30 -7.71 -7.98 -6.36
N GLU A 31 -8.34 -6.80 -6.32
CA GLU A 31 -8.17 -5.77 -7.31
C GLU A 31 -7.13 -4.76 -6.85
N GLY A 32 -6.25 -4.42 -7.79
CA GLY A 32 -5.25 -3.38 -7.66
C GLY A 32 -3.93 -3.82 -8.26
N ASN A 33 -2.93 -2.96 -8.14
CA ASN A 33 -1.66 -3.14 -8.83
C ASN A 33 -0.57 -3.53 -7.82
N GLU A 34 -0.07 -4.76 -7.93
CA GLU A 34 0.97 -5.28 -7.04
C GLU A 34 2.23 -4.41 -7.05
N LEU A 35 2.55 -3.74 -8.18
CA LEU A 35 3.72 -2.86 -8.29
C LEU A 35 3.64 -1.58 -7.43
N ILE A 36 2.43 -1.12 -7.11
CA ILE A 36 2.23 0.05 -6.23
C ILE A 36 1.99 -0.38 -4.78
N MET A 37 1.53 -1.62 -4.57
CA MET A 37 1.28 -2.18 -3.24
C MET A 37 2.52 -2.79 -2.61
N ASP A 38 3.43 -3.37 -3.40
CA ASP A 38 4.74 -3.84 -2.97
C ASP A 38 5.64 -2.63 -2.69
N PHE A 39 5.57 -2.16 -1.44
CA PHE A 39 6.25 -0.95 -1.02
C PHE A 39 7.70 -1.23 -0.63
N ASN A 40 7.99 -2.45 -0.19
CA ASN A 40 9.32 -2.88 0.23
C ASN A 40 10.17 -3.40 -0.96
N GLY A 41 9.54 -3.75 -2.09
CA GLY A 41 10.17 -4.24 -3.32
C GLY A 41 10.60 -5.71 -3.27
N ASP A 42 9.99 -6.55 -2.43
CA ASP A 42 10.33 -7.96 -2.25
C ASP A 42 9.59 -8.89 -3.23
N GLY A 43 8.66 -8.34 -4.02
CA GLY A 43 7.84 -9.04 -4.99
C GLY A 43 6.62 -9.75 -4.40
N CYS A 44 6.32 -9.53 -3.13
CA CYS A 44 5.11 -10.00 -2.46
C CYS A 44 4.35 -8.78 -1.90
N VAL A 45 3.01 -8.84 -1.93
CA VAL A 45 2.18 -7.84 -1.28
C VAL A 45 1.68 -8.42 0.03
N ASP A 46 2.22 -7.94 1.15
CA ASP A 46 1.85 -8.44 2.47
C ASP A 46 1.58 -7.33 3.50
N SER A 47 1.36 -7.74 4.75
CA SER A 47 1.08 -6.81 5.85
C SER A 47 2.24 -5.87 6.19
N LEU A 48 3.48 -6.20 5.82
CA LEU A 48 4.66 -5.33 5.97
C LEU A 48 4.55 -4.13 5.03
N ASP A 49 4.11 -4.33 3.79
CA ASP A 49 3.92 -3.21 2.86
C ASP A 49 2.86 -2.24 3.36
N ALA A 50 1.72 -2.78 3.81
CA ALA A 50 0.68 -2.00 4.46
C ALA A 50 1.22 -1.21 5.66
N LEU A 51 2.06 -1.84 6.50
CA LEU A 51 2.66 -1.19 7.65
C LEU A 51 3.65 -0.08 7.26
N LEU A 52 4.44 -0.28 6.20
CA LEU A 52 5.38 0.73 5.70
C LEU A 52 4.65 1.94 5.13
N VAL A 53 3.60 1.71 4.33
CA VAL A 53 2.72 2.78 3.83
C VAL A 53 2.05 3.51 4.99
N LEU A 54 1.56 2.77 5.99
CA LEU A 54 0.97 3.37 7.19
C LEU A 54 1.98 4.27 7.91
N ARG A 55 3.20 3.79 8.17
CA ARG A 55 4.26 4.57 8.80
C ARG A 55 4.62 5.82 7.99
N ARG A 56 4.67 5.68 6.66
CA ARG A 56 4.95 6.79 5.74
C ARG A 56 3.85 7.85 5.77
N SER A 57 2.58 7.43 5.83
CA SER A 57 1.41 8.30 5.85
C SER A 57 1.26 9.10 7.15
N ILE A 58 1.59 8.50 8.30
CA ILE A 58 1.51 9.17 9.61
C ILE A 58 2.72 10.06 9.91
N GLY A 59 3.67 10.20 8.96
CA GLY A 59 4.85 11.04 9.14
C GLY A 59 5.83 10.50 10.19
N ALA A 60 5.80 9.20 10.48
CA ALA A 60 6.83 8.56 11.30
C ALA A 60 8.13 8.49 10.48
N ALA A 61 8.88 9.59 10.51
CA ALA A 61 10.25 9.70 10.01
C ALA A 61 11.18 8.71 10.71
#